data_AF-A0A965PNY9-F1
#
_entry.id   AF-A0A965PNY9-F1
#
_cell.length_a   1.000
_cell.length_b   1.000
_cell.length_c   1.000
_cell.angle_alpha   90.00
_cell.angle_beta   90.00
_cell.angle_gamma   90.00
#
_symmetry.space_group_name_H-M   'P 1'
#
loop_
_entity.id
_entity.type
_entity.pdbx_description
1 polymer ?
#
loop_
_entity_poly.entity_id
_entity_poly.type
_entity_poly.pdbx_seq_one_letter_code
_entity_poly.pdbx_strand_id
1 'polypeptide(L)'
;MKTESVGADILLEAHQLITGPRNNDYGNVVDDYSKVIQIFEGLTGIRMSMSDALLFMVSVKMARLRTNLEKNRLHHDTLADAIGYLGLLNQAYNDLPFPRTVAER
;
A
#
# COMPACT_ATOMS: atom_id res chain seq x y z
N MET A 1 -21.37 0.16 25.47
CA MET A 1 -20.18 0.36 24.62
C MET A 1 -20.66 0.26 23.20
N LYS A 2 -20.59 1.33 22.39
CA LYS A 2 -20.98 1.24 20.97
C LYS A 2 -19.98 0.28 20.33
N THR A 3 -20.48 -0.83 19.80
CA THR A 3 -19.69 -1.72 18.94
C THR A 3 -19.28 -0.88 17.74
N GLU A 4 -18.04 -0.41 17.70
CA GLU A 4 -17.46 -0.04 16.40
C GLU A 4 -17.61 -1.27 15.51
N SER A 5 -18.13 -1.08 14.30
CA SER A 5 -18.42 -2.21 13.44
C SER A 5 -17.09 -2.82 12.99
N VAL A 6 -17.05 -4.13 12.76
CA VAL A 6 -15.86 -4.85 12.27
C VAL A 6 -15.20 -4.17 11.06
N GLY A 7 -15.97 -3.42 10.26
CA GLY A 7 -15.46 -2.64 9.13
C GLY A 7 -14.75 -1.33 9.49
N ALA A 8 -15.01 -0.74 10.66
CA ALA A 8 -14.25 0.41 11.17
C ALA A 8 -12.92 -0.03 11.82
N ASP A 9 -12.93 -1.15 12.57
CA ASP A 9 -11.75 -1.65 13.28
C ASP A 9 -10.59 -1.94 12.33
N ILE A 10 -10.87 -2.51 11.16
CA ILE A 10 -9.83 -2.80 10.16
C ILE A 10 -9.12 -1.55 9.64
N LEU A 11 -9.75 -0.37 9.68
CA LEU A 11 -9.11 0.89 9.32
C LEU A 11 -8.05 1.27 10.36
N LEU A 12 -8.33 1.03 11.64
CA LEU A 12 -7.38 1.26 12.73
C LEU A 12 -6.22 0.26 12.68
N GLU A 13 -6.50 -0.99 12.32
CA GLU A 13 -5.46 -2.00 12.10
C GLU A 13 -4.55 -1.62 10.93
N ALA A 14 -5.13 -1.23 9.79
CA ALA A 14 -4.37 -0.75 8.64
C ALA A 14 -3.52 0.49 8.98
N HIS A 15 -4.09 1.42 9.77
CA HIS A 15 -3.35 2.56 10.30
C HIS A 15 -2.15 2.10 11.15
N GLN A 16 -2.32 1.15 12.06
CA GLN A 16 -1.23 0.61 12.87
C GLN A 16 -0.15 -0.09 12.01
N LEU A 17 -0.53 -0.76 10.92
CA LEU A 17 0.44 -1.39 10.02
C LEU A 17 1.38 -0.38 9.37
N ILE A 18 0.87 0.80 8.99
CA ILE A 18 1.67 1.83 8.29
C ILE A 18 2.29 2.88 9.22
N THR A 19 1.86 2.96 10.49
CA THR A 19 2.39 3.93 11.48
C THR A 19 3.12 3.28 12.65
N GLY A 20 2.95 1.97 12.85
CA GLY A 20 3.47 1.24 14.00
C GLY A 20 4.98 0.97 13.95
N PRO A 21 5.53 0.23 14.92
CA PRO A 21 6.97 0.01 15.07
C PRO A 21 7.63 -0.60 13.82
N ARG A 22 6.89 -1.40 13.04
CA ARG A 22 7.36 -1.96 11.78
C ARG A 22 7.68 -0.91 10.72
N ASN A 23 7.03 0.26 10.76
CA ASN A 23 7.34 1.36 9.85
C ASN A 23 8.75 1.92 10.09
N ASN A 24 9.31 1.75 11.29
CA ASN A 24 10.70 2.14 11.56
C ASN A 24 11.71 1.35 10.73
N ASP A 25 11.35 0.14 10.28
CA ASP A 25 12.21 -0.70 9.45
C ASP A 25 12.12 -0.32 7.95
N TYR A 26 10.96 0.17 7.49
CA TYR A 26 10.73 0.54 6.07
C TYR A 26 11.19 1.97 5.75
N GLY A 27 11.17 2.88 6.72
CA GLY A 27 11.60 4.26 6.54
C GLY A 27 10.58 5.13 5.82
N ASN A 28 11.03 6.14 5.06
CA ASN A 28 10.14 7.04 4.33
C ASN A 28 9.51 6.31 3.12
N VAL A 29 8.20 6.46 2.92
CA VAL A 29 7.45 5.82 1.83
C VAL A 29 8.00 6.14 0.45
N VAL A 30 8.42 7.39 0.21
CA VAL A 30 9.00 7.83 -1.06
C VAL A 30 10.32 7.13 -1.32
N ASP A 31 11.16 6.99 -0.30
CA ASP A 31 12.45 6.30 -0.42
C ASP A 31 12.28 4.81 -0.67
N ASP A 32 11.34 4.18 0.04
CA ASP A 32 11.10 2.73 -0.10
C ASP A 32 10.56 2.38 -1.49
N TYR A 33 9.53 3.09 -1.95
CA TYR A 33 8.95 2.84 -3.26
C TYR A 33 9.83 3.34 -4.41
N SER A 34 10.75 4.29 -4.18
CA SER A 34 11.79 4.62 -5.16
C SER A 34 12.70 3.43 -5.46
N LYS A 35 13.01 2.60 -4.45
CA LYS A 35 13.79 1.36 -4.66
C LYS A 35 12.99 0.36 -5.49
N VAL A 36 11.70 0.19 -5.19
CA VAL A 36 10.79 -0.70 -5.94
C VAL A 36 10.72 -0.30 -7.40
N ILE A 37 10.55 1.00 -7.69
CA ILE A 37 10.52 1.54 -9.05
C ILE A 37 11.83 1.23 -9.78
N GLN A 38 12.97 1.50 -9.15
CA GLN A 38 14.30 1.25 -9.76
C GLN A 38 14.54 -0.23 -10.05
N ILE A 39 14.17 -1.12 -9.11
CA ILE A 39 14.29 -2.57 -9.30
C ILE A 39 13.40 -3.02 -10.45
N PHE A 40 12.13 -2.56 -10.48
CA PHE A 40 11.19 -2.93 -11.54
C PHE A 40 11.64 -2.42 -12.91
N GLU A 41 12.13 -1.17 -12.98
CA GLU A 41 12.72 -0.59 -14.19
C GLU A 41 13.92 -1.41 -14.66
N GLY A 42 14.82 -1.80 -13.75
CA GLY A 42 15.97 -2.65 -14.08
C GLY A 42 15.58 -4.03 -14.62
N LEU A 43 14.46 -4.59 -14.18
CA LEU A 43 13.97 -5.90 -14.62
C LEU A 43 13.20 -5.85 -15.95
N THR A 44 12.51 -4.74 -16.23
CA THR A 44 11.51 -4.68 -17.32
C THR A 44 11.82 -3.65 -18.39
N GLY A 45 12.72 -2.70 -18.11
CA GLY A 45 12.93 -1.49 -18.91
C GLY A 45 11.79 -0.47 -18.81
N ILE A 46 10.78 -0.70 -17.96
CA ILE A 46 9.62 0.18 -17.80
C ILE A 46 9.71 0.90 -16.46
N ARG A 47 9.72 2.23 -16.50
CA ARG A 47 9.70 3.05 -15.30
C ARG A 47 8.29 3.34 -14.84
N MET A 48 7.97 2.90 -13.62
CA MET A 48 6.71 3.20 -12.94
C MET A 48 6.76 4.57 -12.29
N SER A 49 5.60 5.24 -12.20
CA SER A 49 5.43 6.35 -11.26
C SER A 49 5.28 5.83 -9.83
N MET A 50 5.35 6.71 -8.83
CA MET A 50 5.06 6.37 -7.44
C MET A 50 3.66 5.77 -7.28
N SER A 51 2.67 6.40 -7.92
CA SER A 51 1.29 5.90 -7.92
C SER A 51 1.15 4.54 -8.61
N ASP A 52 1.87 4.31 -9.72
CA ASP A 52 1.88 3.01 -10.41
C ASP A 52 2.42 1.91 -9.47
N ALA A 53 3.52 2.18 -8.76
CA ALA A 53 4.13 1.21 -7.86
C ALA A 53 3.22 0.84 -6.67
N LEU A 54 2.57 1.82 -6.04
CA LEU A 54 1.64 1.59 -4.94
C LEU A 54 0.35 0.90 -5.38
N LEU A 55 -0.23 1.31 -6.52
CA LEU A 55 -1.43 0.68 -7.08
C LEU A 55 -1.15 -0.74 -7.60
N PHE A 56 0.08 -1.01 -8.05
CA PHE A 56 0.51 -2.37 -8.35
C PHE A 56 0.44 -3.26 -7.11
N MET A 57 0.88 -2.77 -5.94
CA MET A 57 0.78 -3.53 -4.69
C MET A 57 -0.66 -3.76 -4.25
N VAL A 58 -1.55 -2.78 -4.42
CA VAL A 58 -3.00 -2.95 -4.21
C VAL A 58 -3.55 -4.06 -5.12
N SER A 59 -3.15 -4.06 -6.39
CA SER A 59 -3.59 -5.07 -7.38
C SER A 59 -3.17 -6.49 -6.96
N VAL A 60 -1.95 -6.66 -6.43
CA VAL A 60 -1.47 -7.95 -5.89
C VAL A 60 -2.36 -8.42 -4.73
N LYS A 61 -2.77 -7.53 -3.83
CA LYS A 61 -3.67 -7.88 -2.72
C LYS A 61 -5.07 -8.22 -3.20
N MET A 62 -5.61 -7.48 -4.17
CA MET A 62 -6.89 -7.80 -4.81
C MET A 62 -6.88 -9.18 -5.48
N ALA A 63 -5.79 -9.55 -6.16
CA ALA A 63 -5.65 -10.88 -6.76
C ALA A 63 -5.69 -12.01 -5.70
N ARG A 64 -5.01 -11.82 -4.57
CA ARG A 64 -5.04 -12.76 -3.44
C ARG A 64 -6.42 -12.82 -2.79
N LEU A 65 -7.11 -11.69 -2.61
CA LEU A 65 -8.48 -11.64 -2.11
C LEU A 65 -9.43 -12.44 -3.00
N ARG A 66 -9.43 -12.18 -4.31
CA ARG A 66 -10.26 -12.92 -5.27
C ARG A 66 -10.05 -14.43 -5.14
N THR A 67 -8.80 -14.88 -5.14
CA THR A 67 -8.45 -16.30 -5.02
C THR A 67 -8.98 -16.95 -3.73
N ASN A 68 -8.95 -16.21 -2.61
CA ASN A 68 -9.44 -16.71 -1.34
C ASN A 68 -10.98 -16.72 -1.27
N LEU A 69 -11.62 -15.70 -1.84
CA LEU A 69 -13.08 -15.62 -1.93
C LEU A 69 -13.66 -16.75 -2.79
N GLU A 70 -12.99 -17.15 -3.87
CA GLU A 70 -13.36 -18.35 -4.66
C GLU A 70 -13.33 -19.64 -3.82
N LYS A 71 -12.55 -19.66 -2.72
CA LYS A 71 -12.49 -20.76 -1.75
C LYS A 71 -13.37 -20.52 -0.51
N ASN A 72 -14.24 -19.52 -0.56
CA ASN A 72 -15.10 -19.06 0.53
C ASN A 72 -14.32 -18.70 1.81
N ARG A 73 -13.15 -18.05 1.65
CA ARG A 73 -12.30 -17.57 2.75
C ARG A 73 -12.01 -16.08 2.56
N LEU A 74 -12.16 -15.29 3.62
CA LEU A 74 -11.68 -13.92 3.67
C LEU A 74 -10.41 -13.87 4.52
N HIS A 75 -9.29 -13.60 3.87
CA HIS A 75 -8.00 -13.42 4.54
C HIS A 75 -7.88 -11.96 5.03
N HIS A 76 -8.07 -11.77 6.34
CA HIS A 76 -8.08 -10.46 6.99
C HIS A 76 -6.79 -9.66 6.77
N ASP A 77 -5.63 -10.33 6.86
CA ASP A 77 -4.30 -9.73 6.57
C ASP A 77 -4.26 -9.06 5.20
N THR A 78 -4.81 -9.74 4.19
CA THR A 78 -4.78 -9.28 2.80
C THR A 78 -5.67 -8.06 2.60
N LEU A 79 -6.80 -7.99 3.33
CA LEU A 79 -7.69 -6.85 3.29
C LEU A 79 -7.06 -5.64 4.00
N ALA A 80 -6.50 -5.84 5.19
CA ALA A 80 -5.80 -4.81 5.95
C ALA A 80 -4.59 -4.25 5.17
N ASP A 81 -3.80 -5.11 4.53
CA ASP A 81 -2.67 -4.70 3.69
C ASP A 81 -3.12 -3.83 2.49
N ALA A 82 -4.23 -4.17 1.85
CA ALA A 82 -4.75 -3.39 0.72
C ALA A 82 -5.13 -1.97 1.14
N ILE A 83 -5.76 -1.83 2.31
CA ILE A 83 -6.09 -0.53 2.92
C ILE A 83 -4.80 0.21 3.29
N GLY A 84 -3.81 -0.49 3.85
CA GLY A 84 -2.50 0.04 4.18
C GLY A 84 -1.81 0.67 2.97
N TYR A 85 -1.79 0.00 1.82
CA TYR A 85 -1.20 0.56 0.59
C TYR A 85 -1.93 1.81 0.08
N LEU A 86 -3.26 1.88 0.22
CA LEU A 86 -4.01 3.11 -0.09
C LEU A 86 -3.65 4.24 0.88
N GLY A 87 -3.43 3.93 2.16
CA GLY A 87 -2.91 4.88 3.15
C GLY A 87 -1.51 5.40 2.79
N LEU A 88 -0.62 4.50 2.38
CA LEU A 88 0.73 4.86 1.92
C LEU A 88 0.71 5.70 0.63
N LEU A 89 -0.27 5.50 -0.26
CA LEU A 89 -0.46 6.37 -1.42
C LEU A 89 -0.84 7.80 -1.01
N ASN A 90 -1.74 7.94 -0.04
CA ASN A 90 -2.05 9.26 0.52
C ASN A 90 -0.82 9.88 1.17
N GLN A 91 -0.02 9.11 1.91
CA GLN A 91 1.23 9.60 2.52
C GLN A 91 2.21 10.09 1.44
N ALA A 92 2.48 9.27 0.41
CA ALA A 92 3.39 9.64 -0.67
C ALA A 92 2.93 10.88 -1.43
N TYR A 93 1.61 11.07 -1.60
CA TYR A 93 1.07 12.29 -2.20
C TYR A 93 1.40 13.55 -1.40
N ASN A 94 1.40 13.47 -0.07
CA ASN A 94 1.69 14.60 0.82
C ASN A 94 3.19 14.80 1.06
N ASP A 95 4.01 13.74 0.99
CA ASP A 95 5.44 13.80 1.27
C ASP A 95 6.28 14.30 0.08
N LEU A 96 5.74 14.24 -1.14
CA LEU A 96 6.47 14.70 -2.31
C LEU A 96 6.58 16.23 -2.32
N PRO A 97 7.81 16.78 -2.45
CA PRO A 97 8.01 18.22 -2.48
C PRO A 97 7.55 18.79 -3.83
N PHE A 98 6.88 19.94 -3.80
CA PHE A 98 6.56 20.69 -5.02
C PHE A 98 7.84 20.95 -5.85
N PRO A 99 7.83 20.76 -7.19
CA PRO A 99 6.68 20.47 -8.06
C PRO A 99 6.45 18.97 -8.36
N ARG A 100 7.11 18.04 -7.64
CA ARG A 100 6.99 16.61 -7.91
C ARG A 100 5.60 16.10 -7.56
N THR A 101 5.12 15.13 -8.34
CA THR A 101 3.82 14.49 -8.11
C THR A 101 3.93 12.98 -8.14
N VAL A 102 3.00 12.26 -7.51
CA VAL A 102 2.98 10.79 -7.51
C VAL A 102 2.82 10.17 -8.90
N ALA A 103 2.40 10.97 -9.90
CA ALA A 103 2.22 10.54 -11.28
C ALA A 103 3.47 10.73 -12.16
N GLU A 104 4.51 11.41 -11.64
CA GLU A 104 5.77 11.59 -12.35
C GLU A 104 6.52 10.26 -12.48
N ARG A 105 7.13 10.02 -13.64
CA ARG A 105 7.89 8.81 -13.97
C ARG A 105 9.36 9.16 -14.06
#